data_AF-A0A2D8ARG2-F1
#
_entry.id   AF-A0A2D8ARG2-F1
#
_cell.length_a   1.000
_cell.length_b   1.000
_cell.length_c   1.000
_cell.angle_alpha   90.00
_cell.angle_beta   90.00
_cell.angle_gamma   90.00
#
_symmetry.space_group_name_H-M   'P 1'
#
loop_
_entity.id
_entity.type
_entity.pdbx_description
1 polymer ?
#
loop_
_entity_poly.entity_id
_entity_poly.type
_entity_poly.pdbx_seq_one_letter_code
_entity_poly.pdbx_strand_id
1 'polypeptide(L)'
;MSNPEVITWQGNLLVQSDHGLLIKSRHKLLGIHVFGPDSDYTTLAISGLEYLTKSIKIQSFKVDQNLDHMTIQACAYSIDEDSEWHIKCIENQAAVQISKLDFDIDFDQGYPIDPNFIEQIENAWMDEMLAVSQGAFVSEQAYRTAASSRLNLTSQTYGETKIWPPREMVGDVVPEIGGPLAKEGTIETWTKLSAGGAPSEFSLRAPILDGISTVFVQLSSGPKGVFLLADDEESQPRIGQTVTFAVRRLYAQEGLIRYGLKALIA
;
A
#
# COMPACT_ATOMS: atom_id res chain seq x y z
N MET A 1 2.73 -17.52 -29.60
CA MET A 1 2.31 -16.26 -28.96
C MET A 1 3.49 -15.79 -28.14
N SER A 2 3.92 -14.54 -28.30
CA SER A 2 4.97 -13.97 -27.45
C SER A 2 4.47 -13.95 -26.00
N ASN A 3 5.29 -14.39 -25.06
CA ASN A 3 4.94 -14.26 -23.64
C ASN A 3 4.70 -12.77 -23.33
N PRO A 4 3.65 -12.44 -22.58
CA PRO A 4 3.42 -11.06 -22.17
C PRO A 4 4.62 -10.53 -21.38
N GLU A 5 4.98 -9.27 -21.60
CA GLU A 5 6.01 -8.60 -20.83
C GLU A 5 5.52 -8.39 -19.39
N VAL A 6 6.21 -8.97 -18.42
CA VAL A 6 5.89 -8.84 -16.99
C VAL A 6 6.70 -7.69 -16.41
N ILE A 7 6.01 -6.74 -15.81
CA ILE A 7 6.56 -5.51 -15.26
C ILE A 7 6.53 -5.61 -13.73
N THR A 8 7.65 -5.26 -13.09
CA THR A 8 7.69 -5.09 -11.63
C THR A 8 7.22 -3.68 -11.27
N TRP A 9 6.20 -3.58 -10.43
CA TRP A 9 5.62 -2.31 -10.02
C TRP A 9 5.21 -2.35 -8.55
N GLN A 10 5.76 -1.43 -7.74
CA GLN A 10 5.47 -1.34 -6.30
C GLN A 10 5.53 -2.70 -5.57
N GLY A 11 6.59 -3.49 -5.80
CA GLY A 11 6.77 -4.82 -5.20
C GLY A 11 5.88 -5.93 -5.77
N ASN A 12 5.05 -5.64 -6.77
CA ASN A 12 4.15 -6.59 -7.41
C ASN A 12 4.55 -6.86 -8.87
N LEU A 13 3.89 -7.83 -9.49
CA LEU A 13 4.08 -8.19 -10.89
C LEU A 13 2.81 -7.88 -11.67
N LEU A 14 2.95 -7.24 -12.83
CA LEU A 14 1.80 -6.93 -13.67
C LEU A 14 2.06 -7.17 -15.15
N VAL A 15 0.97 -7.35 -15.87
CA VAL A 15 0.92 -7.36 -17.33
C VAL A 15 -0.19 -6.42 -17.77
N GLN A 16 0.11 -5.60 -18.78
CA GLN A 16 -0.86 -4.71 -19.42
C GLN A 16 -1.20 -5.20 -20.83
N SER A 17 -2.46 -5.07 -21.21
CA SER A 17 -2.97 -5.26 -22.56
C SER A 17 -3.81 -4.04 -22.99
N ASP A 18 -4.28 -4.04 -24.25
CA ASP A 18 -5.20 -3.02 -24.74
C ASP A 18 -6.56 -3.00 -23.99
N HIS A 19 -6.90 -4.10 -23.32
CA HIS A 19 -8.18 -4.28 -22.64
C HIS A 19 -8.12 -4.00 -21.13
N GLY A 20 -6.91 -3.85 -20.57
CA GLY A 20 -6.72 -3.61 -19.14
C GLY A 20 -5.41 -4.18 -18.60
N LEU A 21 -5.44 -4.54 -17.32
CA LEU A 21 -4.29 -4.91 -16.51
C LEU A 21 -4.63 -6.16 -15.69
N LEU A 22 -3.66 -7.08 -15.57
CA LEU A 22 -3.62 -8.08 -14.51
C LEU A 22 -2.43 -7.77 -13.60
N ILE A 23 -2.68 -7.65 -12.29
CA ILE A 23 -1.64 -7.49 -11.27
C ILE A 23 -1.72 -8.64 -10.28
N LYS A 24 -0.57 -9.23 -9.95
CA LYS A 24 -0.42 -10.30 -8.96
C LYS A 24 0.62 -9.94 -7.92
N SER A 25 0.46 -10.47 -6.71
CA SER A 25 1.56 -10.47 -5.74
C SER A 25 2.76 -11.20 -6.32
N ARG A 26 3.99 -10.82 -5.93
CA ARG A 26 5.21 -11.49 -6.41
C ARG A 26 5.42 -12.89 -5.79
N HIS A 27 4.74 -13.21 -4.70
CA HIS A 27 4.98 -14.43 -3.92
C HIS A 27 4.13 -15.61 -4.42
N LYS A 28 4.72 -16.81 -4.42
CA LYS A 28 4.08 -18.04 -4.87
C LYS A 28 4.20 -19.15 -3.84
N LEU A 29 3.11 -19.87 -3.62
CA LEU A 29 3.04 -21.10 -2.85
C LEU A 29 2.49 -22.20 -3.75
N LEU A 30 3.24 -23.29 -3.95
CA LEU A 30 2.84 -24.42 -4.81
C LEU A 30 2.38 -24.00 -6.22
N GLY A 31 3.02 -22.97 -6.79
CA GLY A 31 2.69 -22.44 -8.13
C GLY A 31 1.56 -21.39 -8.15
N ILE A 32 0.88 -21.16 -7.03
CA ILE A 32 -0.23 -20.21 -6.92
C ILE A 32 0.28 -18.91 -6.28
N HIS A 33 -0.15 -17.75 -6.80
CA HIS A 33 0.19 -16.47 -6.19
C HIS A 33 -0.52 -16.28 -4.85
N VAL A 34 0.24 -15.90 -3.82
CA VAL A 34 -0.24 -15.64 -2.46
C VAL A 34 0.17 -14.24 -2.01
N PHE A 35 -0.53 -13.66 -1.04
CA PHE A 35 -0.24 -12.29 -0.60
C PHE A 35 1.08 -12.21 0.15
N GLY A 36 1.80 -11.11 -0.03
CA GLY A 36 2.93 -10.75 0.83
C GLY A 36 2.47 -10.24 2.20
N PRO A 37 3.42 -10.01 3.15
CA PRO A 37 3.08 -9.75 4.54
C PRO A 37 2.16 -8.58 4.80
N ASP A 38 2.27 -7.51 4.00
CA ASP A 38 1.44 -6.31 4.13
C ASP A 38 0.50 -6.09 2.94
N SER A 39 0.21 -7.16 2.18
CA SER A 39 -0.62 -7.09 0.96
C SER A 39 -1.94 -7.83 1.11
N ASP A 40 -2.94 -7.36 0.37
CA ASP A 40 -4.25 -7.97 0.15
C ASP A 40 -4.81 -7.48 -1.22
N TYR A 41 -6.04 -7.87 -1.57
CA TYR A 41 -6.66 -7.42 -2.81
C TYR A 41 -6.78 -5.89 -2.92
N THR A 42 -7.07 -5.17 -1.83
CA THR A 42 -7.16 -3.71 -1.81
C THR A 42 -5.82 -3.08 -2.21
N THR A 43 -4.72 -3.55 -1.62
CA THR A 43 -3.38 -3.03 -1.94
C THR A 43 -2.96 -3.33 -3.38
N LEU A 44 -3.30 -4.52 -3.91
CA LEU A 44 -3.04 -4.88 -5.30
C LEU A 44 -3.86 -4.01 -6.26
N ALA A 45 -5.14 -3.83 -5.98
CA ALA A 45 -6.03 -2.98 -6.76
C ALA A 45 -5.50 -1.55 -6.84
N ILE A 46 -5.14 -0.94 -5.71
CA ILE A 46 -4.62 0.44 -5.69
C ILE A 46 -3.29 0.55 -6.45
N SER A 47 -2.38 -0.41 -6.29
CA SER A 47 -1.12 -0.45 -7.05
C SER A 47 -1.38 -0.53 -8.57
N GLY A 48 -2.32 -1.39 -8.97
CA GLY A 48 -2.74 -1.55 -10.36
C GLY A 48 -3.40 -0.29 -10.93
N LEU A 49 -4.30 0.33 -10.17
CA LEU A 49 -4.95 1.60 -10.54
C LEU A 49 -3.92 2.71 -10.73
N GLU A 50 -2.94 2.81 -9.82
CA GLU A 50 -1.88 3.82 -9.92
C GLU A 50 -1.02 3.60 -11.17
N TYR A 51 -0.78 2.36 -11.57
CA TYR A 51 -0.08 2.07 -12.81
C TYR A 51 -0.93 2.44 -14.04
N LEU A 52 -2.16 1.95 -14.11
CA LEU A 52 -3.06 2.11 -15.25
C LEU A 52 -3.40 3.58 -15.55
N THR A 53 -3.64 4.35 -14.49
CA THR A 53 -4.08 5.75 -14.60
C THR A 53 -2.98 6.74 -14.98
N LYS A 54 -1.72 6.29 -15.07
CA LYS A 54 -0.63 7.09 -15.67
C LYS A 54 -0.86 7.33 -17.16
N SER A 55 -1.44 6.36 -17.85
CA SER A 55 -1.68 6.40 -19.29
C SER A 55 -3.14 6.61 -19.68
N ILE A 56 -4.08 6.28 -18.80
CA ILE A 56 -5.51 6.27 -19.12
C ILE A 56 -6.28 7.11 -18.10
N LYS A 57 -7.10 8.03 -18.59
CA LYS A 57 -8.05 8.76 -17.74
C LYS A 57 -9.31 7.92 -17.55
N ILE A 58 -9.59 7.55 -16.30
CA ILE A 58 -10.77 6.76 -15.93
C ILE A 58 -11.57 7.58 -14.91
N GLN A 59 -12.89 7.68 -15.11
CA GLN A 59 -13.75 8.50 -14.26
C GLN A 59 -14.14 7.78 -12.96
N SER A 60 -14.50 6.50 -13.08
CA SER A 60 -14.98 5.67 -11.99
C SER A 60 -14.73 4.20 -12.27
N PHE A 61 -14.87 3.36 -11.25
CA PHE A 61 -14.74 1.91 -11.34
C PHE A 61 -15.89 1.22 -10.62
N LYS A 62 -16.34 0.09 -11.17
CA LYS A 62 -17.12 -0.91 -10.46
C LYS A 62 -16.15 -1.80 -9.69
N VAL A 63 -16.42 -2.03 -8.40
CA VAL A 63 -15.46 -2.63 -7.48
C VAL A 63 -16.01 -3.91 -6.84
N ASP A 64 -15.21 -4.97 -6.84
CA ASP A 64 -15.50 -6.23 -6.13
C ASP A 64 -15.77 -6.02 -4.63
N GLN A 65 -16.64 -6.84 -4.05
CA GLN A 65 -17.02 -6.78 -2.64
C GLN A 65 -15.87 -7.07 -1.66
N ASN A 66 -14.82 -7.77 -2.12
CA ASN A 66 -13.66 -8.12 -1.29
C ASN A 66 -12.66 -6.97 -1.14
N LEU A 67 -12.91 -5.80 -1.75
CA LEU A 67 -12.05 -4.63 -1.63
C LEU A 67 -12.58 -3.65 -0.57
N ASP A 68 -11.65 -2.96 0.11
CA ASP A 68 -12.00 -1.84 0.99
C ASP A 68 -12.33 -0.59 0.15
N HIS A 69 -13.63 -0.37 -0.09
CA HIS A 69 -14.13 0.74 -0.92
C HIS A 69 -13.70 2.11 -0.38
N MET A 70 -13.66 2.26 0.94
CA MET A 70 -13.30 3.52 1.59
C MET A 70 -11.83 3.88 1.34
N THR A 71 -10.95 2.88 1.33
CA THR A 71 -9.52 3.06 1.07
C THR A 71 -9.27 3.38 -0.41
N ILE A 72 -10.01 2.73 -1.32
CA ILE A 72 -9.98 3.05 -2.76
C ILE A 72 -10.42 4.49 -3.00
N GLN A 73 -11.55 4.92 -2.41
CA GLN A 73 -12.03 6.29 -2.49
C GLN A 73 -11.06 7.29 -1.83
N ALA A 74 -10.44 6.91 -0.71
CA ALA A 74 -9.43 7.74 -0.06
C ALA A 74 -8.20 7.94 -0.96
N CYS A 75 -7.88 6.99 -1.84
CA CYS A 75 -6.86 7.14 -2.90
C CYS A 75 -7.33 7.92 -4.14
N ALA A 76 -8.44 8.68 -4.00
CA ALA A 76 -9.03 9.53 -5.03
C ALA A 76 -9.58 8.78 -6.27
N TYR A 77 -9.94 7.50 -6.12
CA TYR A 77 -10.63 6.74 -7.16
C TYR A 77 -12.15 6.70 -6.90
N SER A 78 -12.94 7.11 -7.88
CA SER A 78 -14.40 7.08 -7.77
C SER A 78 -14.93 5.66 -7.97
N ILE A 79 -15.94 5.28 -7.17
CA ILE A 79 -16.62 3.99 -7.29
C ILE A 79 -18.04 4.24 -7.82
N ASP A 80 -18.43 3.51 -8.86
CA ASP A 80 -19.73 3.58 -9.51
C ASP A 80 -20.13 2.21 -10.08
N GLU A 81 -21.30 1.72 -9.70
CA GLU A 81 -21.83 0.41 -10.09
C GLU A 81 -22.15 0.30 -11.59
N ASP A 82 -22.37 1.45 -12.23
CA ASP A 82 -22.67 1.59 -13.67
C ASP A 82 -21.40 1.86 -14.50
N SER A 83 -20.21 1.86 -13.88
CA SER A 83 -18.95 2.07 -14.59
C SER A 83 -18.64 0.97 -15.60
N GLU A 84 -18.10 1.37 -16.75
CA GLU A 84 -17.54 0.46 -17.75
C GLU A 84 -16.27 -0.26 -17.27
N TRP A 85 -15.53 0.30 -16.31
CA TRP A 85 -14.29 -0.30 -15.79
C TRP A 85 -14.57 -1.11 -14.54
N HIS A 86 -14.05 -2.32 -14.49
CA HIS A 86 -14.22 -3.26 -13.39
C HIS A 86 -12.89 -3.54 -12.70
N ILE A 87 -12.91 -3.61 -11.37
CA ILE A 87 -11.83 -4.16 -10.55
C ILE A 87 -12.33 -5.47 -9.96
N LYS A 88 -11.76 -6.58 -10.42
CA LYS A 88 -12.19 -7.94 -10.08
C LYS A 88 -11.09 -8.68 -9.33
N CYS A 89 -11.44 -9.24 -8.18
CA CYS A 89 -10.55 -10.13 -7.44
C CYS A 89 -10.54 -11.50 -8.11
N ILE A 90 -9.36 -12.09 -8.32
CA ILE A 90 -9.27 -13.45 -8.84
C ILE A 90 -9.31 -14.42 -7.67
N GLU A 91 -10.39 -15.18 -7.56
CA GLU A 91 -10.56 -16.14 -6.46
C GLU A 91 -9.40 -17.14 -6.38
N ASN A 92 -9.03 -17.50 -5.13
CA ASN A 92 -7.95 -18.43 -4.81
C ASN A 92 -6.54 -18.01 -5.28
N GLN A 93 -6.34 -16.76 -5.70
CA GLN A 93 -5.01 -16.21 -5.99
C GLN A 93 -4.89 -14.78 -5.48
N ALA A 94 -3.69 -14.38 -5.08
CA ALA A 94 -3.37 -12.99 -4.79
C ALA A 94 -3.23 -12.18 -6.09
N ALA A 95 -4.35 -11.96 -6.77
CA ALA A 95 -4.41 -11.31 -8.08
C ALA A 95 -5.67 -10.46 -8.26
N VAL A 96 -5.52 -9.35 -8.99
CA VAL A 96 -6.60 -8.41 -9.33
C VAL A 96 -6.53 -8.10 -10.82
N GLN A 97 -7.69 -8.12 -11.48
CA GLN A 97 -7.86 -7.71 -12.86
C GLN A 97 -8.58 -6.35 -12.91
N ILE A 98 -8.06 -5.42 -13.72
CA ILE A 98 -8.65 -4.10 -13.95
C ILE A 98 -8.90 -3.90 -15.44
N SER A 99 -10.16 -3.92 -15.88
CA SER A 99 -10.51 -3.88 -17.30
C SER A 99 -11.94 -3.46 -17.59
N LYS A 100 -12.20 -3.15 -18.86
CA LYS A 100 -13.57 -2.95 -19.37
C LYS A 100 -14.31 -4.24 -19.72
N LEU A 101 -13.56 -5.28 -20.02
CA LEU A 101 -14.04 -6.59 -20.44
C LEU A 101 -13.24 -7.64 -19.68
N ASP A 102 -13.86 -8.78 -19.38
CA ASP A 102 -13.09 -9.95 -18.94
C ASP A 102 -12.14 -10.35 -20.08
N PHE A 103 -10.86 -10.49 -19.76
CA PHE A 103 -9.85 -10.94 -20.71
C PHE A 103 -8.96 -12.00 -20.06
N ASP A 104 -8.57 -13.00 -20.85
CA ASP A 104 -7.78 -14.13 -20.38
C ASP A 104 -6.30 -13.85 -20.64
N ILE A 105 -5.69 -13.14 -19.69
CA ILE A 105 -4.24 -12.96 -19.64
C ILE A 105 -3.71 -13.68 -18.42
N ASP A 106 -2.57 -14.33 -18.57
CA ASP A 106 -1.92 -14.99 -17.44
C ASP A 106 -0.40 -14.98 -17.58
N PHE A 107 0.28 -15.12 -16.46
CA PHE A 107 1.73 -15.23 -16.36
C PHE A 107 2.12 -16.00 -15.09
N ASP A 108 3.28 -16.67 -15.14
CA ASP A 108 3.74 -17.59 -14.09
C ASP A 108 4.90 -17.04 -13.25
N GLN A 109 5.52 -15.93 -13.68
CA GLN A 109 6.66 -15.31 -12.98
C GLN A 109 6.30 -15.00 -11.52
N GLY A 110 7.22 -15.30 -10.60
CA GLY A 110 7.08 -15.04 -9.18
C GLY A 110 8.16 -15.76 -8.38
N TYR A 111 8.19 -15.50 -7.08
CA TYR A 111 9.19 -16.04 -6.16
C TYR A 111 8.53 -17.00 -5.18
N PRO A 112 9.12 -18.19 -4.93
CA PRO A 112 8.61 -19.07 -3.90
C PRO A 112 8.68 -18.39 -2.53
N ILE A 113 7.68 -18.61 -1.69
CA ILE A 113 7.66 -18.16 -0.30
C ILE A 113 7.46 -19.36 0.64
N ASP A 114 8.03 -19.28 1.85
CA ASP A 114 7.88 -20.33 2.87
C ASP A 114 6.40 -20.43 3.29
N PRO A 115 5.76 -21.62 3.14
CA PRO A 115 4.39 -21.83 3.57
C PRO A 115 4.16 -21.48 5.05
N ASN A 116 5.10 -21.82 5.93
CA ASN A 116 4.96 -21.59 7.37
C ASN A 116 5.03 -20.09 7.69
N PHE A 117 5.86 -19.35 6.97
CA PHE A 117 5.93 -17.89 7.12
C PHE A 117 4.59 -17.22 6.74
N ILE A 118 4.00 -17.60 5.60
CA ILE A 118 2.70 -17.05 5.18
C ILE A 118 1.59 -17.42 6.16
N GLU A 119 1.52 -18.67 6.59
CA GLU A 119 0.52 -19.12 7.56
C GLU A 119 0.61 -18.31 8.88
N GLN A 120 1.83 -18.08 9.38
CA GLN A 120 2.04 -17.26 10.58
C GLN A 120 1.60 -15.81 10.39
N ILE A 121 1.91 -15.21 9.23
CA ILE A 121 1.48 -13.85 8.90
C ILE A 121 -0.03 -13.74 8.81
N GLU A 122 -0.71 -14.67 8.15
CA GLU A 122 -2.16 -14.67 8.01
C GLU A 122 -2.85 -14.80 9.37
N ASN A 123 -2.39 -15.75 10.19
CA ASN A 123 -2.86 -15.91 11.56
C ASN A 123 -2.61 -14.65 12.39
N ALA A 124 -1.43 -14.03 12.29
CA ALA A 124 -1.11 -12.81 13.00
C ALA A 124 -2.04 -11.65 12.60
N TRP A 125 -2.40 -11.50 11.32
CA TRP A 125 -3.38 -10.51 10.89
C TRP A 125 -4.79 -10.79 11.43
N MET A 126 -5.20 -12.05 11.46
CA MET A 126 -6.50 -12.44 12.03
C MET A 126 -6.57 -12.12 13.53
N ASP A 127 -5.50 -12.41 14.27
CA ASP A 127 -5.41 -12.11 15.69
C ASP A 127 -5.32 -10.59 15.95
N GLU A 128 -4.56 -9.84 15.13
CA GLU A 128 -4.43 -8.39 15.24
C GLU A 128 -5.77 -7.67 15.02
N MET A 129 -6.64 -8.21 14.15
CA MET A 129 -8.00 -7.70 13.94
C MET A 129 -8.89 -7.81 15.19
N LEU A 130 -8.63 -8.80 16.04
CA LEU A 130 -9.35 -9.03 17.30
C LEU A 130 -8.69 -8.35 18.51
N ALA A 131 -7.45 -7.87 18.34
CA ALA A 131 -6.68 -7.28 19.42
C ALA A 131 -7.21 -5.88 19.80
N VAL A 132 -7.07 -5.56 21.08
CA VAL A 132 -7.34 -4.21 21.60
C VAL A 132 -6.00 -3.49 21.75
N SER A 133 -5.85 -2.32 21.12
CA SER A 133 -4.63 -1.50 21.25
C SER A 133 -4.33 -1.26 22.74
N GLN A 134 -3.09 -1.55 23.12
CA GLN A 134 -2.55 -1.28 24.46
C GLN A 134 -1.63 -0.05 24.45
N GLY A 135 -1.61 0.69 23.33
CA GLY A 135 -0.67 1.75 23.04
C GLY A 135 -1.34 2.98 22.44
N ALA A 136 -0.86 3.40 21.29
CA ALA A 136 -1.35 4.61 20.62
C ALA A 136 -2.66 4.30 19.88
N PHE A 137 -3.78 4.68 20.50
CA PHE A 137 -5.10 4.48 19.92
C PHE A 137 -5.44 5.56 18.88
N VAL A 138 -5.80 5.13 17.67
CA VAL A 138 -6.33 6.02 16.62
C VAL A 138 -7.76 5.62 16.32
N SER A 139 -8.73 6.49 16.62
CA SER A 139 -10.13 6.21 16.33
C SER A 139 -10.37 6.06 14.82
N GLU A 140 -11.39 5.29 14.44
CA GLU A 140 -11.78 5.15 13.05
C GLU A 140 -12.05 6.49 12.38
N GLN A 141 -12.72 7.42 13.07
CA GLN A 141 -13.01 8.74 12.54
C GLN A 141 -11.73 9.55 12.28
N ALA A 142 -10.76 9.50 13.19
CA ALA A 142 -9.47 10.19 13.02
C ALA A 142 -8.70 9.60 11.82
N TYR A 143 -8.68 8.26 11.71
CA TYR A 143 -8.09 7.58 10.56
C TYR A 143 -8.76 8.00 9.25
N ARG A 144 -10.10 7.94 9.16
CA ARG A 144 -10.86 8.28 7.95
C ARG A 144 -10.66 9.73 7.52
N THR A 145 -10.68 10.66 8.47
CA THR A 145 -10.47 12.10 8.19
C THR A 145 -9.09 12.36 7.60
N ALA A 146 -8.06 11.66 8.07
CA ALA A 146 -6.70 11.84 7.59
C ALA A 146 -6.35 10.99 6.36
N ALA A 147 -7.12 9.93 6.06
CA ALA A 147 -6.77 8.88 5.10
C ALA A 147 -6.40 9.43 3.73
N SER A 148 -7.24 10.31 3.15
CA SER A 148 -6.99 10.83 1.80
C SER A 148 -5.67 11.59 1.70
N SER A 149 -5.36 12.45 2.67
CA SER A 149 -4.10 13.20 2.64
C SER A 149 -2.86 12.32 2.87
N ARG A 150 -3.00 11.26 3.67
CA ARG A 150 -1.89 10.33 3.97
C ARG A 150 -1.64 9.36 2.82
N LEU A 151 -2.69 8.83 2.20
CA LEU A 151 -2.59 7.86 1.10
C LEU A 151 -2.16 8.49 -0.23
N ASN A 152 -2.53 9.77 -0.46
CA ASN A 152 -2.15 10.50 -1.67
C ASN A 152 -0.94 11.43 -1.50
N LEU A 153 -0.36 11.48 -0.29
CA LEU A 153 0.63 12.50 0.09
C LEU A 153 0.17 13.93 -0.26
N THR A 154 -1.11 14.26 -0.04
CA THR A 154 -1.65 15.59 -0.33
C THR A 154 -1.05 16.61 0.63
N SER A 155 -0.31 17.57 0.09
CA SER A 155 0.33 18.62 0.88
C SER A 155 -0.62 19.77 1.20
N GLN A 156 -0.19 20.62 2.13
CA GLN A 156 -0.66 21.99 2.27
C GLN A 156 0.44 22.97 1.87
N THR A 157 0.07 24.20 1.57
CA THR A 157 0.99 25.30 1.29
C THR A 157 0.81 26.43 2.31
N TYR A 158 1.94 26.93 2.80
CA TYR A 158 2.03 28.14 3.60
C TYR A 158 3.13 29.03 3.00
N GLY A 159 2.71 30.05 2.24
CA GLY A 159 3.62 30.76 1.34
C GLY A 159 4.25 29.80 0.33
N GLU A 160 5.58 29.78 0.24
CA GLU A 160 6.32 28.85 -0.63
C GLU A 160 6.61 27.49 0.02
N THR A 161 6.28 27.31 1.32
CA THR A 161 6.58 26.09 2.05
C THR A 161 5.47 25.06 1.86
N LYS A 162 5.86 23.85 1.43
CA LYS A 162 4.98 22.68 1.44
C LYS A 162 5.01 22.01 2.80
N ILE A 163 3.84 21.65 3.31
CA ILE A 163 3.65 21.04 4.62
C ILE A 163 2.96 19.70 4.43
N TRP A 164 3.51 18.67 5.06
CA TRP A 164 2.89 17.36 5.17
C TRP A 164 3.39 16.66 6.45
N PRO A 165 2.52 15.96 7.21
CA PRO A 165 1.06 15.85 7.03
C PRO A 165 0.33 17.20 7.16
N PRO A 166 -0.90 17.33 6.64
CA PRO A 166 -1.71 18.54 6.81
C PRO A 166 -1.89 18.91 8.28
N ARG A 167 -1.88 20.22 8.56
CA ARG A 167 -2.13 20.84 9.86
C ARG A 167 -3.40 21.68 9.78
N GLU A 168 -4.13 21.76 10.88
CA GLU A 168 -5.28 22.66 10.99
C GLU A 168 -4.84 24.12 10.95
N MET A 169 -3.73 24.44 11.63
CA MET A 169 -3.14 25.78 11.65
C MET A 169 -1.60 25.74 11.66
N VAL A 170 -0.99 26.79 11.12
CA VAL A 170 0.44 27.10 11.21
C VAL A 170 0.56 28.51 11.76
N GLY A 171 0.89 28.62 13.05
CA GLY A 171 0.64 29.85 13.80
C GLY A 171 -0.86 30.12 13.85
N ASP A 172 -1.28 31.29 13.38
CA ASP A 172 -2.68 31.73 13.34
C ASP A 172 -3.32 31.63 11.94
N VAL A 173 -2.66 30.94 11.00
CA VAL A 173 -3.11 30.83 9.60
C VAL A 173 -3.50 29.40 9.29
N VAL A 174 -4.65 29.24 8.63
CA VAL A 174 -5.08 27.97 8.03
C VAL A 174 -4.32 27.80 6.70
N PRO A 175 -3.47 26.77 6.54
CA PRO A 175 -2.75 26.55 5.29
C PRO A 175 -3.68 26.20 4.13
N GLU A 176 -3.29 26.59 2.91
CA GLU A 176 -4.05 26.24 1.71
C GLU A 176 -3.83 24.76 1.34
N ILE A 177 -4.83 24.14 0.71
CA ILE A 177 -4.68 22.77 0.19
C ILE A 177 -3.75 22.82 -1.03
N GLY A 178 -2.65 22.08 -0.94
CA GLY A 178 -1.68 21.92 -2.02
C GLY A 178 -1.95 20.67 -2.87
N GLY A 179 -1.13 20.51 -3.91
CA GLY A 179 -1.14 19.29 -4.73
C GLY A 179 -0.49 18.09 -4.03
N PRO A 180 -0.55 16.90 -4.67
CA PRO A 180 0.14 15.71 -4.18
C PRO A 180 1.67 15.91 -4.21
N LEU A 181 2.35 15.34 -3.22
CA LEU A 181 3.80 15.24 -3.18
C LEU A 181 4.29 14.10 -4.08
N ALA A 182 5.56 14.16 -4.46
CA ALA A 182 6.18 13.07 -5.22
C ALA A 182 6.22 11.80 -4.36
N LYS A 183 5.83 10.65 -4.95
CA LYS A 183 5.91 9.32 -4.32
C LYS A 183 7.32 8.72 -4.42
N GLU A 184 8.32 9.53 -4.18
CA GLU A 184 9.72 9.17 -4.14
C GLU A 184 10.46 10.04 -3.13
N GLY A 185 11.54 9.50 -2.58
CA GLY A 185 12.39 10.22 -1.64
C GLY A 185 13.67 9.49 -1.32
N THR A 186 14.47 10.09 -0.43
CA THR A 186 15.76 9.56 0.01
C THR A 186 15.73 9.28 1.51
N ILE A 187 16.23 8.12 1.92
CA ILE A 187 16.35 7.75 3.34
C ILE A 187 17.41 8.63 3.99
N GLU A 188 17.02 9.41 5.00
CA GLU A 188 17.92 10.24 5.81
C GLU A 188 18.47 9.46 7.00
N THR A 189 17.66 8.60 7.60
CA THR A 189 18.03 7.67 8.67
C THR A 189 16.98 6.56 8.79
N TRP A 190 17.32 5.49 9.50
CA TRP A 190 16.42 4.36 9.71
C TRP A 190 16.69 3.65 11.03
N THR A 191 15.73 2.86 11.48
CA THR A 191 15.87 1.96 12.63
C THR A 191 15.05 0.70 12.39
N LYS A 192 15.45 -0.43 12.99
CA LYS A 192 14.65 -1.65 13.05
C LYS A 192 14.27 -1.92 14.50
N LEU A 193 12.97 -1.89 14.78
CA LEU A 193 12.43 -2.21 16.09
C LEU A 193 12.37 -3.72 16.23
N SER A 194 13.21 -4.29 17.10
CA SER A 194 13.12 -5.71 17.45
C SER A 194 11.75 -6.06 18.04
N ALA A 195 11.34 -7.32 17.95
CA ALA A 195 10.07 -7.81 18.48
C ALA A 195 9.75 -7.34 19.92
N GLY A 196 10.71 -7.40 20.85
CA GLY A 196 10.52 -7.00 22.24
C GLY A 196 10.34 -5.49 22.48
N GLY A 197 10.60 -4.65 21.47
CA GLY A 197 10.44 -3.20 21.52
C GLY A 197 9.40 -2.66 20.53
N ALA A 198 8.72 -3.54 19.78
CA ALA A 198 7.68 -3.14 18.85
C ALA A 198 6.43 -2.68 19.64
N PRO A 199 5.74 -1.60 19.19
CA PRO A 199 4.46 -1.21 19.75
C PRO A 199 3.45 -2.38 19.73
N SER A 200 2.47 -2.34 20.63
CA SER A 200 1.50 -3.42 20.80
C SER A 200 0.77 -3.79 19.50
N GLU A 201 0.54 -2.80 18.64
CA GLU A 201 -0.11 -2.90 17.33
C GLU A 201 0.69 -3.73 16.32
N PHE A 202 1.98 -3.94 16.55
CA PHE A 202 2.84 -4.76 15.69
C PHE A 202 3.39 -5.99 16.42
N SER A 203 3.00 -6.21 17.67
CA SER A 203 3.61 -7.22 18.55
C SER A 203 3.48 -8.65 18.05
N LEU A 204 2.42 -8.96 17.29
CA LEU A 204 2.19 -10.28 16.71
C LEU A 204 3.04 -10.53 15.46
N ARG A 205 3.20 -9.51 14.62
CA ARG A 205 3.96 -9.63 13.35
C ARG A 205 5.44 -9.35 13.50
N ALA A 206 5.86 -8.51 14.44
CA ALA A 206 7.26 -8.16 14.64
C ALA A 206 8.17 -9.39 14.89
N PRO A 207 7.79 -10.41 15.69
CA PRO A 207 8.58 -11.64 15.81
C PRO A 207 8.73 -12.41 14.49
N ILE A 208 7.69 -12.41 13.65
CA ILE A 208 7.65 -13.14 12.38
C ILE A 208 8.51 -12.44 11.32
N LEU A 209 8.50 -11.10 11.33
CA LEU A 209 9.23 -10.23 10.39
C LEU A 209 10.67 -9.92 10.84
N ASP A 210 11.15 -10.54 11.93
CA ASP A 210 12.44 -10.23 12.56
C ASP A 210 12.56 -8.74 12.97
N GLY A 211 11.43 -8.14 13.35
CA GLY A 211 11.29 -6.73 13.71
C GLY A 211 10.59 -5.90 12.64
N ILE A 212 10.37 -4.63 12.96
CA ILE A 212 9.69 -3.67 12.08
C ILE A 212 10.67 -2.56 11.69
N SER A 213 11.00 -2.46 10.41
CA SER A 213 11.88 -1.43 9.90
C SER A 213 11.12 -0.12 9.64
N THR A 214 11.70 0.98 10.09
CA THR A 214 11.16 2.34 9.93
C THR A 214 12.23 3.25 9.33
N VAL A 215 11.86 4.02 8.32
CA VAL A 215 12.72 4.97 7.63
C VAL A 215 12.21 6.39 7.81
N PHE A 216 13.14 7.32 8.04
CA PHE A 216 12.88 8.75 7.93
C PHE A 216 13.32 9.21 6.55
N VAL A 217 12.38 9.71 5.76
CA VAL A 217 12.56 9.97 4.32
C VAL A 217 12.39 11.46 4.04
N GLN A 218 13.35 12.02 3.30
CA GLN A 218 13.22 13.29 2.62
C GLN A 218 12.53 13.07 1.28
N LEU A 219 11.26 13.49 1.14
CA LEU A 219 10.54 13.38 -0.12
C LEU A 219 11.18 14.31 -1.16
N SER A 220 11.22 13.91 -2.43
CA SER A 220 11.78 14.73 -3.52
C SER A 220 11.09 16.09 -3.63
N SER A 221 9.85 16.20 -3.17
CA SER A 221 9.05 17.43 -3.18
C SER A 221 9.17 18.30 -1.92
N GLY A 222 10.06 17.98 -0.97
CA GLY A 222 10.47 18.88 0.11
C GLY A 222 10.14 18.44 1.54
N PRO A 223 8.92 17.98 1.88
CA PRO A 223 8.61 17.52 3.24
C PRO A 223 9.39 16.25 3.63
N LYS A 224 9.63 16.08 4.93
CA LYS A 224 10.19 14.85 5.51
C LYS A 224 9.11 14.06 6.24
N GLY A 225 9.19 12.74 6.21
CA GLY A 225 8.20 11.85 6.82
C GLY A 225 8.81 10.57 7.39
N VAL A 226 8.10 9.94 8.31
CA VAL A 226 8.44 8.63 8.86
C VAL A 226 7.53 7.58 8.23
N PHE A 227 8.10 6.51 7.70
CA PHE A 227 7.38 5.44 7.03
C PHE A 227 7.90 4.07 7.49
N LEU A 228 7.01 3.09 7.58
CA LEU A 228 7.43 1.69 7.68
C LEU A 228 7.97 1.24 6.32
N LEU A 229 8.95 0.34 6.34
CA LEU A 229 9.30 -0.40 5.13
C LEU A 229 8.32 -1.55 4.91
N ALA A 230 8.15 -1.91 3.65
CA ALA A 230 7.53 -3.15 3.23
C ALA A 230 8.52 -3.91 2.34
N ASP A 231 8.28 -5.21 2.20
CA ASP A 231 8.99 -6.07 1.26
C ASP A 231 10.51 -6.12 1.54
N ASP A 232 10.92 -5.94 2.80
CA ASP A 232 12.30 -5.79 3.28
C ASP A 232 12.90 -7.04 3.95
N GLU A 233 12.29 -8.21 3.74
CA GLU A 233 12.71 -9.47 4.38
C GLU A 233 14.16 -9.86 4.04
N GLU A 234 14.61 -9.52 2.82
CA GLU A 234 15.95 -9.84 2.31
C GLU A 234 16.85 -8.60 2.15
N SER A 235 16.36 -7.40 2.48
CA SER A 235 17.07 -6.16 2.20
C SER A 235 17.07 -5.20 3.38
N GLN A 236 18.24 -4.71 3.76
CA GLN A 236 18.34 -3.64 4.76
C GLN A 236 18.39 -2.25 4.09
N PRO A 237 17.66 -1.26 4.61
CA PRO A 237 17.76 0.11 4.13
C PRO A 237 19.16 0.69 4.34
N ARG A 238 19.56 1.59 3.44
CA ARG A 238 20.79 2.38 3.57
C ARG A 238 20.47 3.86 3.58
N ILE A 239 21.20 4.62 4.39
CA ILE A 239 21.14 6.10 4.36
C ILE A 239 21.59 6.56 2.96
N GLY A 240 20.84 7.50 2.39
CA GLY A 240 21.04 8.00 1.03
C GLY A 240 20.39 7.14 -0.06
N GLN A 241 19.75 6.00 0.29
CA GLN A 241 19.06 5.16 -0.70
C GLN A 241 17.70 5.77 -1.07
N THR A 242 17.36 5.67 -2.35
CA THR A 242 16.06 6.07 -2.89
C THR A 242 14.99 5.04 -2.52
N VAL A 243 13.81 5.54 -2.18
CA VAL A 243 12.61 4.74 -1.95
C VAL A 243 11.45 5.27 -2.77
N THR A 244 10.51 4.37 -3.09
CA THR A 244 9.18 4.73 -3.58
C THR A 244 8.13 4.37 -2.53
N PHE A 245 6.87 4.72 -2.75
CA PHE A 245 5.80 4.42 -1.80
C PHE A 245 4.66 3.65 -2.45
N ALA A 246 4.09 2.72 -1.69
CA ALA A 246 2.90 1.97 -2.08
C ALA A 246 1.93 1.85 -0.91
N VAL A 247 0.64 1.74 -1.23
CA VAL A 247 -0.36 1.43 -0.20
C VAL A 247 -0.17 -0.01 0.25
N ARG A 248 -0.12 -0.18 1.57
CA ARG A 248 0.06 -1.45 2.28
C ARG A 248 -0.84 -1.47 3.51
N ARG A 249 -1.09 -2.66 4.03
CA ARG A 249 -1.68 -2.83 5.36
C ARG A 249 -0.66 -2.33 6.39
N LEU A 250 -1.07 -1.42 7.26
CA LEU A 250 -0.20 -0.89 8.32
C LEU A 250 -0.36 -1.73 9.59
N TYR A 251 -1.57 -1.72 10.14
CA TYR A 251 -1.95 -2.45 11.34
C TYR A 251 -3.47 -2.64 11.37
N ALA A 252 -3.97 -3.50 12.24
CA ALA A 252 -5.40 -3.69 12.50
C ALA A 252 -5.78 -3.17 13.89
N GLN A 253 -6.99 -2.62 14.00
CA GLN A 253 -7.55 -2.14 15.27
C GLN A 253 -9.07 -2.11 15.16
N GLU A 254 -9.78 -2.58 16.20
CA GLU A 254 -11.26 -2.58 16.24
C GLU A 254 -11.90 -3.32 15.05
N GLY A 255 -11.32 -4.45 14.64
CA GLY A 255 -11.83 -5.23 13.51
C GLY A 255 -11.67 -4.54 12.15
N LEU A 256 -10.80 -3.53 12.05
CA LEU A 256 -10.55 -2.78 10.82
C LEU A 256 -9.06 -2.78 10.48
N ILE A 257 -8.73 -3.15 9.25
CA ILE A 257 -7.39 -2.95 8.70
C ILE A 257 -7.20 -1.46 8.43
N ARG A 258 -6.09 -0.90 8.91
CA ARG A 258 -5.64 0.45 8.58
C ARG A 258 -4.63 0.36 7.45
N TYR A 259 -4.90 1.06 6.36
CA TYR A 259 -4.03 1.17 5.21
C TYR A 259 -3.23 2.46 5.27
N GLY A 260 -2.07 2.44 4.65
CA GLY A 260 -1.21 3.61 4.57
C GLY A 260 -0.05 3.38 3.62
N LEU A 261 0.74 4.43 3.41
CA LEU A 261 1.93 4.32 2.60
C LEU A 261 3.06 3.66 3.40
N LYS A 262 3.64 2.62 2.83
CA LYS A 262 4.93 2.08 3.23
C LYS A 262 5.96 2.41 2.16
N ALA A 263 7.20 2.60 2.60
CA ALA A 263 8.34 2.79 1.71
C ALA A 263 8.80 1.44 1.14
N LEU A 264 9.14 1.45 -0.13
CA LEU A 264 9.71 0.33 -0.86
C LEU A 264 11.12 0.72 -1.30
N ILE A 265 12.08 -0.13 -0.97
CA ILE A 265 13.45 0.04 -1.42
C ILE A 265 13.50 -0.29 -2.92
N ALA A 266 14.07 0.63 -3.70
CA ALA A 266 14.37 0.42 -5.12
C ALA A 266 15.65 -0.39 -5.33
#